data_AF-A0A2N6AYR7-F1
#
_entry.id   AF-A0A2N6AYR7-F1
#
_cell.length_a   1.000
_cell.length_b   1.000
_cell.length_c   1.000
_cell.angle_alpha   90.00
_cell.angle_beta   90.00
_cell.angle_gamma   90.00
#
_symmetry.space_group_name_H-M   'P 1'
#
loop_
_entity.id
_entity.type
_entity.pdbx_description
1 polymer ?
#
loop_
_entity_poly.entity_id
_entity_poly.type
_entity_poly.pdbx_seq_one_letter_code
_entity_poly.pdbx_strand_id
1 'polypeptide(L)' 'TRIPSERFTPARGEATLCGAAVEIDDATGLATRIGPLRIGGKLRPALPDFWDE' A
#
# COMPACT_ATOMS: atom_id res chain seq x y z
N THR A 1 32.32 2.63 -16.95
CA THR A 1 31.84 3.48 -18.05
C THR A 1 30.56 4.14 -17.63
N ARG A 2 30.53 5.47 -17.43
CA ARG A 2 29.26 6.21 -17.29
C ARG A 2 28.67 6.30 -18.70
N ILE A 3 27.86 5.32 -19.08
CA ILE A 3 27.06 5.41 -20.29
C ILE A 3 25.98 6.46 -20.00
N PRO A 4 25.83 7.52 -20.81
CA PRO A 4 24.71 8.43 -20.67
C PRO A 4 23.42 7.63 -20.82
N SER A 5 22.74 7.38 -19.70
CA SER A 5 21.41 6.78 -19.71
C SER A 5 20.38 7.87 -19.95
N GLU A 6 19.21 7.49 -20.44
CA GLU A 6 18.07 8.40 -20.50
C GLU A 6 17.77 8.99 -19.11
N ARG A 7 17.18 10.18 -19.10
CA ARG A 7 16.70 10.80 -17.86
C ARG A 7 15.71 9.85 -17.20
N PHE A 8 15.79 9.70 -15.86
CA PHE A 8 14.78 8.94 -15.13
C PHE A 8 13.38 9.47 -15.44
N THR A 9 12.52 8.60 -15.95
CA THR A 9 11.12 8.88 -16.23
C THR A 9 10.23 7.96 -15.38
N PRO A 10 9.04 8.42 -14.96
CA PRO A 10 8.09 7.57 -14.27
C PRO A 10 7.73 6.35 -15.13
N ALA A 11 7.63 5.18 -14.49
CA ALA A 11 7.10 4.00 -15.15
C ALA A 11 5.63 4.25 -15.55
N ARG A 12 5.23 3.72 -16.72
CA ARG A 12 3.86 3.84 -17.26
C ARG A 12 3.03 2.57 -17.09
N GLY A 13 3.56 1.56 -16.39
CA GLY A 13 2.85 0.33 -16.09
C GLY A 13 1.81 0.51 -14.98
N GLU A 14 1.03 -0.54 -14.74
CA GLU A 14 0.04 -0.55 -13.66
C GLU A 14 0.69 -0.29 -12.29
N ALA A 15 0.09 0.62 -11.52
CA ALA A 15 0.54 0.95 -10.18
C ALA A 15 -0.01 -0.05 -9.14
N THR A 16 0.74 -0.27 -8.06
CA THR A 16 0.17 -0.84 -6.84
C THR A 16 -0.18 0.30 -5.89
N LEU A 17 -1.43 0.37 -5.45
CA LEU A 17 -1.84 1.23 -4.34
C LEU A 17 -1.43 0.54 -3.03
N CYS A 18 -0.66 1.23 -2.19
CA CYS A 18 -0.18 0.73 -0.90
C CYS A 18 -0.71 1.61 0.25
N GLY A 19 -1.07 0.99 1.37
CA GLY A 19 -1.47 1.68 2.60
C GLY A 19 -1.52 0.75 3.80
N ALA A 20 -1.99 1.28 4.93
CA ALA A 20 -2.36 0.53 6.12
C ALA A 20 -3.77 0.94 6.53
N ALA A 21 -4.61 -0.04 6.84
CA ALA A 21 -5.89 0.19 7.50
C ALA A 21 -5.67 0.15 9.00
N VAL A 22 -6.28 1.09 9.72
CA VAL A 22 -6.22 1.18 11.17
C VAL A 22 -7.64 1.36 11.67
N GLU A 23 -8.07 0.49 12.58
CA GLU A 23 -9.32 0.71 13.31
C GLU A 23 -9.03 1.39 14.64
N ILE A 24 -9.89 2.33 14.98
CA ILE A 24 -9.75 3.18 16.15
C ILE A 24 -10.95 2.94 17.06
N ASP A 25 -10.69 2.77 18.35
CA ASP A 25 -11.71 2.81 19.38
C ASP A 25 -12.16 4.26 19.60
N ASP A 26 -13.43 4.56 19.32
CA ASP A 26 -13.95 5.93 19.37
C ASP A 26 -13.96 6.54 20.79
N ALA A 27 -13.99 5.72 21.84
CA ALA A 27 -14.04 6.20 23.22
C ALA A 27 -12.66 6.61 23.75
N THR A 28 -11.62 5.87 23.38
CA THR A 28 -10.25 6.02 23.88
C THR A 28 -9.32 6.70 22.88
N GLY A 29 -9.67 6.68 21.58
CA GLY A 29 -8.83 7.14 20.48
C GLY A 29 -7.65 6.20 20.17
N LEU A 30 -7.62 5.00 20.76
CA LEU A 30 -6.54 4.04 20.57
C LEU A 30 -6.79 3.16 19.34
N ALA A 31 -5.72 2.77 18.66
CA ALA A 31 -5.80 1.78 17.60
C ALA A 31 -6.07 0.38 18.17
N THR A 32 -7.08 -0.30 17.65
CA THR A 32 -7.46 -1.67 18.05
C THR A 32 -6.93 -2.72 17.08
N ARG A 33 -6.86 -2.38 15.79
CA ARG A 33 -6.35 -3.25 14.72
C ARG A 33 -5.55 -2.47 13.69
N ILE A 34 -4.57 -3.11 13.07
CA ILE A 34 -3.80 -2.56 11.94
C ILE A 34 -3.49 -3.66 10.93
N GLY A 35 -3.71 -3.39 9.64
CA GLY A 35 -3.53 -4.36 8.56
C GLY A 35 -3.02 -3.70 7.27
N PRO A 36 -2.25 -4.42 6.42
CA PRO A 36 -1.74 -3.87 5.17
C PRO A 36 -2.82 -3.79 4.08
N LEU A 37 -2.75 -2.76 3.25
CA LEU A 37 -3.56 -2.62 2.04
C LEU A 37 -2.65 -2.57 0.81
N ARG A 38 -2.82 -3.50 -0.13
CA ARG A 38 -2.12 -3.55 -1.42
C ARG A 38 -3.09 -3.97 -2.52
N ILE A 39 -3.36 -3.07 -3.47
CA ILE A 39 -4.30 -3.28 -4.57
C ILE A 39 -3.60 -3.03 -5.90
N GLY A 40 -3.71 -4.00 -6.83
CA GLY A 40 -3.22 -3.91 -8.21
C GLY A 40 -1.70 -3.99 -8.39
N GLY A 41 -1.27 -3.84 -9.63
CA GLY A 41 0.15 -3.75 -10.00
C GLY A 41 0.95 -5.02 -9.72
N LYS A 42 2.19 -4.87 -9.23
CA LYS A 42 3.17 -5.97 -9.14
C LYS A 42 3.36 -6.56 -7.75
N LEU A 43 2.91 -5.91 -6.69
CA LEU A 43 3.06 -6.46 -5.34
C LEU A 43 2.00 -7.53 -5.09
N ARG A 44 2.30 -8.48 -4.18
CA ARG A 44 1.28 -9.43 -3.73
C ARG A 44 0.11 -8.67 -3.09
N PRO A 45 -1.14 -8.94 -3.53
CA PRO A 45 -2.31 -8.32 -2.94
C PRO A 45 -2.40 -8.57 -1.44
N ALA A 46 -2.94 -7.59 -0.72
CA ALA A 46 -3.31 -7.73 0.67
C ALA A 46 -4.49 -6.82 0.98
N LEU A 47 -5.50 -7.41 1.61
CA LEU A 47 -6.57 -6.68 2.27
C LEU A 47 -6.42 -6.90 3.78
N PRO A 48 -6.80 -5.93 4.61
CA PRO A 48 -6.94 -6.14 6.05
C PRO A 48 -7.87 -7.33 6.31
N ASP A 49 -7.43 -8.28 7.11
CA ASP A 49 -8.18 -9.49 7.45
C ASP A 49 -9.47 -9.19 8.23
N PHE A 50 -9.52 -8.04 8.90
CA PHE A 50 -10.65 -7.58 9.70
C PHE A 50 -11.75 -6.82 8.95
N TRP A 51 -11.67 -6.68 7.62
CA TRP A 51 -12.72 -6.01 6.82
C TRP A 51 -13.78 -6.98 6.25
N ASP A 52 -13.49 -8.28 6.25
CA ASP A 52 -14.39 -9.33 5.74
C ASP A 52 -15.16 -10.07 6.86
N GLU A 53 -15.11 -9.56 8.10
CA GLU A 53 -15.93 -10.00 9.25
C GLU A 53 -17.35 -9.42 9.19
#